data_AF-A0A7C1SYB2-F1
#
_entry.id   AF-A0A7C1SYB2-F1
#
_cell.length_a   1.000
_cell.length_b   1.000
_cell.length_c   1.000
_cell.angle_alpha   90.00
_cell.angle_beta   90.00
_cell.angle_gamma   90.00
#
_symmetry.space_group_name_H-M   'P 1'
#
loop_
_entity.id
_entity.type
_entity.pdbx_description
1 polymer ?
#
loop_
_entity_poly.entity_id
_entity_poly.type
_entity_poly.pdbx_seq_one_letter_code
_entity_poly.pdbx_strand_id
1 'polypeptide(L)' 'MSESPYLTAPQVMQRFGISEMSLWRWSHDEKLGFPQPMRIRNRKFYALSEIEAWERQQMEARAS' A
#
# COMPACT_ATOMS: atom_id res chain seq x y z
N MET A 1 -1.50 -6.03 -21.27
CA MET A 1 -0.27 -6.12 -20.46
C MET A 1 -0.69 -6.73 -19.14
N SER A 2 -0.14 -7.88 -18.75
CA SER A 2 -0.44 -8.48 -17.46
C SER A 2 0.17 -7.61 -16.37
N GLU A 3 -0.66 -6.84 -15.67
CA GLU A 3 -0.24 -6.09 -14.49
C GLU A 3 0.35 -7.07 -13.48
N SER A 4 1.56 -6.77 -12.98
CA SER A 4 2.16 -7.57 -11.94
C SER A 4 1.25 -7.58 -10.72
N PRO A 5 0.96 -8.74 -10.11
CA PRO A 5 0.07 -8.83 -8.95
C PRO A 5 0.64 -8.15 -7.69
N TYR A 6 1.85 -7.59 -7.78
CA TYR A 6 2.56 -6.96 -6.68
C TYR A 6 3.15 -5.61 -7.07
N LEU A 7 3.06 -4.66 -6.14
CA LEU A 7 3.73 -3.37 -6.19
C LEU A 7 4.94 -3.38 -5.26
N THR A 8 6.07 -2.87 -5.72
CA THR A 8 7.23 -2.59 -4.87
C THR A 8 7.00 -1.33 -4.03
N ALA A 9 7.71 -1.18 -2.90
CA ALA A 9 7.62 0.05 -2.10
C ALA A 9 7.78 1.36 -2.92
N PRO A 10 8.75 1.49 -3.85
CA PRO A 10 8.84 2.67 -4.73
C PRO A 10 7.59 2.88 -5.60
N GLN A 11 6.97 1.81 -6.10
CA GLN A 11 5.73 1.92 -6.90
C GLN A 11 4.55 2.35 -6.03
N VAL A 12 4.43 1.85 -4.79
CA VAL A 12 3.43 2.30 -3.84
C VAL A 12 3.64 3.79 -3.50
N MET A 13 4.88 4.18 -3.23
CA MET A 13 5.23 5.59 -3.00
C MET A 13 4.85 6.49 -4.16
N GLN A 14 5.14 6.06 -5.40
CA GLN A 14 4.78 6.80 -6.60
C GLN A 14 3.26 6.90 -6.80
N ARG A 15 2.52 5.81 -6.57
CA ARG A 15 1.06 5.76 -6.72
C ARG A 15 0.35 6.75 -5.81
N PHE A 16 0.78 6.82 -4.54
CA PHE A 16 0.18 7.71 -3.54
C PHE A 16 0.87 9.07 -3.41
N GLY A 17 1.99 9.30 -4.11
CA GLY A 17 2.79 10.52 -4.00
C GLY A 17 3.40 10.73 -2.60
N ILE A 18 3.75 9.64 -1.90
CA ILE A 18 4.21 9.67 -0.51
C ILE A 18 5.70 9.35 -0.37
N SER A 19 6.29 9.79 0.75
CA SER A 19 7.67 9.46 1.12
C SER A 19 7.80 8.06 1.73
N GLU A 20 9.03 7.54 1.83
CA GLU A 20 9.30 6.27 2.50
C GLU A 20 8.90 6.29 3.99
N MET A 21 9.14 7.41 4.69
CA MET A 21 8.72 7.57 6.09
C MET A 21 7.19 7.52 6.21
N SER A 22 6.47 8.11 5.26
CA SER A 22 5.00 8.04 5.23
C SER A 22 4.53 6.60 5.04
N LEU A 23 5.12 5.87 4.10
CA LEU A 23 4.82 4.45 3.88
C LEU A 23 5.13 3.59 5.13
N TRP A 24 6.23 3.89 5.83
CA TRP A 24 6.59 3.23 7.08
C TRP A 24 5.56 3.52 8.19
N ARG A 25 5.14 4.78 8.36
CA ARG A 25 4.11 5.17 9.32
C ARG A 25 2.79 4.48 9.03
N TRP A 26 2.37 4.44 7.76
CA TRP A 26 1.14 3.76 7.35
C TRP A 26 1.18 2.27 7.68
N SER A 27 2.33 1.62 7.45
CA SER A 27 2.52 0.19 7.78
C SER A 27 2.50 -0.10 9.29
N HIS A 28 2.75 0.91 10.14
CA HIS A 28 2.74 0.79 11.60
C HIS A 28 1.48 1.36 12.26
N ASP A 29 0.62 2.02 11.49
CA ASP A 29 -0.62 2.59 11.99
C ASP A 29 -1.74 1.56 11.86
N GLU A 30 -2.02 0.86 12.97
CA GLU A 30 -3.08 -0.14 13.04
C GLU A 30 -4.47 0.45 12.76
N LYS A 31 -4.68 1.76 13.01
CA LYS A 31 -5.96 2.41 12.71
C LYS A 31 -6.15 2.66 11.23
N LEU A 32 -5.05 2.89 10.50
CA LEU A 32 -5.10 3.09 9.06
C LEU A 32 -5.37 1.78 8.30
N GLY A 33 -5.02 0.64 8.91
CA GLY A 33 -5.26 -0.69 8.33
C GLY A 33 -4.55 -0.90 6.99
N PHE A 34 -3.41 -0.23 6.76
CA PHE A 34 -2.70 -0.29 5.50
C PHE A 34 -2.12 -1.71 5.25
N PRO A 35 -2.14 -2.23 4.01
CA PRO A 35 -1.64 -3.57 3.71
C PRO A 35 -0.19 -3.80 4.13
N GLN A 36 0.07 -4.94 4.76
CA GLN A 36 1.41 -5.30 5.22
C GLN A 36 2.28 -5.79 4.04
N PRO A 37 3.55 -5.36 3.95
CA PRO A 37 4.43 -5.80 2.86
C PRO A 37 4.89 -7.24 3.04
N MET A 38 4.87 -8.00 1.95
CA MET A 38 5.67 -9.21 1.79
C MET A 38 7.14 -8.81 1.60
N ARG A 39 8.01 -9.24 2.53
CA ARG A 39 9.45 -8.94 2.48
C ARG A 39 10.19 -10.08 1.80
N ILE A 40 10.74 -9.81 0.62
CA ILE A 40 11.63 -10.74 -0.09
C ILE A 40 13.03 -10.14 -0.07
N ARG A 41 13.91 -10.73 0.74
CA ARG A 41 15.24 -10.18 1.07
C ARG A 41 15.11 -8.75 1.62
N ASN A 42 15.68 -7.77 0.91
CA ASN A 42 15.65 -6.35 1.31
C ASN A 42 14.55 -5.53 0.60
N ARG A 43 13.65 -6.19 -0.15
CA ARG A 43 12.61 -5.49 -0.91
C ARG A 43 11.23 -5.79 -0.33
N LYS A 44 10.40 -4.75 -0.27
CA LYS A 44 9.00 -4.82 0.15
C LYS A 44 8.11 -4.90 -1.08
N PHE A 45 7.21 -5.87 -1.08
CA PHE A 45 6.20 -6.10 -2.10
C PHE A 45 4.82 -6.05 -1.45
N TYR A 46 3.87 -5.40 -2.10
CA TYR A 46 2.49 -5.22 -1.65
C TYR A 46 1.58 -5.86 -2.68
N ALA A 47 0.63 -6.69 -2.27
CA ALA A 47 -0.33 -7.26 -3.22
C ALA A 47 -1.20 -6.13 -3.79
N LEU A 48 -1.30 -6.05 -5.11
CA LEU A 48 -2.10 -5.01 -5.77
C LEU A 48 -3.56 -5.07 -5.31
N SER A 49 -4.11 -6.27 -5.20
CA SER A 49 -5.48 -6.50 -4.73
C SER A 49 -5.75 -5.99 -3.31
N GLU A 50 -4.78 -6.09 -2.41
CA GLU A 50 -4.91 -5.57 -1.04
C GLU A 50 -4.85 -4.05 -1.02
N ILE A 51 -3.98 -3.45 -1.82
CA ILE A 51 -3.90 -2.00 -1.98
C ILE A 51 -5.22 -1.44 -2.54
N GLU A 52 -5.78 -2.06 -3.58
CA GLU A 52 -7.06 -1.66 -4.16
C GLU A 52 -8.25 -1.87 -3.22
N ALA A 53 -8.23 -2.93 -2.41
CA ALA A 53 -9.24 -3.14 -1.37
C ALA A 53 -9.16 -2.04 -0.30
N TRP A 54 -7.96 -1.69 0.15
CA TRP A 54 -7.76 -0.61 1.12
C TRP A 54 -8.17 0.75 0.54
N GLU A 55 -7.81 1.06 -0.71
CA GLU A 55 -8.22 2.30 -1.38
C GLU A 55 -9.75 2.46 -1.39
N ARG A 56 -10.48 1.38 -1.71
CA ARG A 56 -11.95 1.38 -1.68
C ARG A 56 -12.50 1.66 -0.29
N GLN A 57 -11.96 1.04 0.75
CA GLN A 57 -12.36 1.29 2.14
C GLN A 57 -12.12 2.75 2.55
N GLN A 58 -11.00 3.36 2.14
CA GLN A 58 -10.72 4.77 2.42
C GLN A 58 -11.68 5.71 1.69
N MET A 59 -12.06 5.40 0.45
CA MET A 59 -13.05 6.17 -0.29
C MET A 59 -14.43 6.10 0.36
N GLU A 60 -14.86 4.92 0.80
CA GLU A 60 -16.15 4.72 1.49
C GLU A 60 -16.18 5.44 2.85
N ALA A 61 -15.09 5.34 3.63
CA ALA A 61 -14.98 6.02 4.93
C ALA A 61 -15.00 7.54 4.81
N ARG A 62 -14.54 8.10 3.68
CA ARG A 62 -14.58 9.55 3.42
C ARG A 62 -15.90 10.04 2.84
N ALA A 63 -16.70 9.14 2.25
CA ALA A 63 -18.00 9.45 1.65
C ALA A 63 -19.17 9.38 2.65
N SER A 64 -18.91 8.98 3.91
CA SER A 64 -19.90 8.92 5.00
C SER A 64 -19.83 10.11 5.96
#